data_AF-A0A1K1QZC8-F1
#
_entry.id   AF-A0A1K1QZC8-F1
#
_cell.length_a   1.000
_cell.length_b   1.000
_cell.length_c   1.000
_cell.angle_alpha   90.00
_cell.angle_beta   90.00
_cell.angle_gamma   90.00
#
_symmetry.space_group_name_H-M   'P 1'
#
loop_
_entity.id
_entity.type
_entity.pdbx_description
1 polymer ?
#
loop_
_entity_poly.entity_id
_entity_poly.type
_entity_poly.pdbx_seq_one_letter_code
_entity_poly.pdbx_strand_id
1 'polypeptide(L)'
;MTVNDIYTRLYSRTYYDKTEQYKFRFLNKSLIIDRRANIPIEIHMLDGIFFMQAYKQIANESLFRLEMNEENIRFYSAINNVPLWELE
;
A
#
# COMPACT_ATOMS: atom_id res chain seq x y z
N MET A 1 -7.23 12.58 8.00
CA MET A 1 -6.45 11.33 8.09
C MET A 1 -4.99 11.71 8.20
N THR A 2 -4.25 11.11 9.11
CA THR A 2 -2.82 11.31 9.33
C THR A 2 -2.04 10.09 8.81
N VAL A 3 -0.72 10.22 8.68
CA VAL A 3 0.14 9.05 8.38
C VAL A 3 -0.04 7.93 9.43
N ASN A 4 -0.23 8.29 10.70
CA ASN A 4 -0.47 7.30 11.75
C ASN A 4 -1.82 6.58 11.59
N ASP A 5 -2.86 7.30 11.16
CA ASP A 5 -4.17 6.71 10.87
C ASP A 5 -4.04 5.67 9.75
N ILE A 6 -3.22 5.96 8.73
CA ILE A 6 -2.96 5.05 7.61
C ILE A 6 -2.24 3.79 8.10
N TYR A 7 -1.16 3.93 8.87
CA TYR A 7 -0.47 2.78 9.45
C TYR A 7 -1.41 1.93 10.31
N THR A 8 -2.23 2.56 11.14
CA THR A 8 -3.21 1.88 11.99
C THR A 8 -4.21 1.08 11.15
N ARG A 9 -4.72 1.70 10.08
CA ARG A 9 -5.67 1.08 9.17
C ARG A 9 -5.07 -0.14 8.48
N LEU A 10 -3.88 0.01 7.89
CA LEU A 10 -3.15 -1.04 7.20
C LEU A 10 -2.76 -2.20 8.14
N TYR A 11 -2.36 -1.90 9.37
CA TYR A 11 -1.95 -2.91 10.35
C TYR A 11 -3.09 -3.86 10.76
N SER A 12 -4.33 -3.38 10.68
CA SER A 12 -5.47 -4.08 11.29
C SER A 12 -5.92 -5.34 10.54
N ARG A 13 -5.50 -5.53 9.27
CA ARG A 13 -6.10 -6.56 8.40
C ARG A 13 -5.09 -7.26 7.51
N THR A 14 -5.50 -8.46 7.12
CA THR A 14 -4.97 -9.14 5.96
C THR A 14 -5.82 -8.71 4.78
N TYR A 15 -5.17 -8.28 3.71
CA TYR A 15 -5.84 -7.84 2.49
C TYR A 15 -5.64 -8.86 1.37
N TYR A 16 -6.61 -8.94 0.49
CA TYR A 16 -6.52 -9.72 -0.73
C TYR A 16 -6.58 -8.79 -1.94
N ASP A 17 -5.69 -9.04 -2.89
CA ASP A 17 -5.74 -8.38 -4.19
C ASP A 17 -6.99 -8.84 -4.95
N LYS A 18 -7.81 -7.88 -5.38
CA LYS A 18 -8.95 -8.17 -6.25
C LYS A 18 -8.54 -8.63 -7.65
N THR A 19 -7.32 -8.31 -8.08
CA THR A 19 -6.85 -8.56 -9.45
C THR A 19 -5.99 -9.82 -9.58
N GLU A 20 -4.98 -10.00 -8.73
CA GLU A 20 -3.97 -11.05 -8.90
C GLU A 20 -3.98 -12.14 -7.80
N GLN A 21 -4.99 -12.16 -6.92
CA GLN A 21 -5.14 -13.13 -5.82
C GLN A 21 -3.98 -13.14 -4.79
N TYR A 22 -3.12 -12.11 -4.78
CA TYR A 22 -2.09 -11.99 -3.76
C TYR A 22 -2.66 -11.63 -2.39
N LYS A 23 -1.99 -12.14 -1.36
CA LYS A 23 -2.26 -11.81 0.04
C LYS A 23 -1.26 -10.78 0.54
N PHE A 24 -1.78 -9.64 0.99
CA PHE A 24 -0.99 -8.57 1.57
C PHE A 24 -1.22 -8.47 3.08
N ARG A 25 -0.15 -8.22 3.82
CA ARG A 25 -0.22 -7.90 5.24
C ARG A 25 0.76 -6.78 5.56
N PHE A 26 0.29 -5.77 6.26
CA PHE A 26 1.12 -4.69 6.74
C PHE A 26 1.46 -4.94 8.20
N LEU A 27 2.75 -4.98 8.54
CA LEU A 27 3.22 -5.16 9.89
C LEU A 27 4.28 -4.10 10.18
N ASN A 28 4.01 -3.21 11.12
CA ASN A 28 4.85 -2.04 11.41
C ASN A 28 5.11 -1.22 10.13
N LYS A 29 6.38 -1.10 9.73
CA LYS A 29 6.84 -0.42 8.52
C LYS A 29 7.20 -1.42 7.42
N SER A 30 6.42 -2.48 7.26
CA SER A 30 6.72 -3.50 6.27
C SER A 30 5.48 -4.10 5.61
N LEU A 31 5.60 -4.40 4.33
CA LEU A 31 4.62 -5.06 3.49
C LEU A 31 5.04 -6.51 3.26
N ILE A 32 4.17 -7.43 3.65
CA ILE A 32 4.35 -8.87 3.47
C ILE A 32 3.45 -9.34 2.34
N ILE A 33 4.03 -9.98 1.33
CA ILE A 33 3.33 -10.54 0.16
C ILE A 33 3.44 -12.06 0.21
N ASP A 34 2.31 -12.76 0.28
CA ASP A 34 2.19 -14.23 0.22
C ASP A 34 3.11 -15.02 1.15
N ARG A 35 3.58 -14.41 2.24
CA ARG A 35 4.62 -14.94 3.15
C ARG A 35 5.99 -15.15 2.49
N ARG A 36 6.19 -14.72 1.24
CA ARG A 36 7.42 -14.91 0.46
C ARG A 36 8.33 -13.69 0.48
N ALA A 37 7.73 -12.50 0.49
CA ALA A 37 8.47 -11.25 0.50
C ALA A 37 8.07 -10.43 1.73
N ASN A 38 9.08 -9.86 2.40
CA ASN A 38 8.91 -8.85 3.43
C ASN A 38 9.67 -7.60 2.96
N ILE A 39 8.93 -6.53 2.70
CA ILE A 39 9.44 -5.34 2.03
C ILE A 39 9.27 -4.16 2.98
N PRO A 40 10.34 -3.53 3.45
CA PRO A 40 10.24 -2.31 4.24
C PRO A 40 9.53 -1.20 3.44
N ILE A 41 8.65 -0.47 4.11
CA ILE A 41 7.88 0.63 3.54
C ILE A 41 7.89 1.87 4.43
N GLU A 42 7.70 3.03 3.82
CA GLU A 42 7.52 4.30 4.49
C GLU A 42 6.33 5.05 3.89
N ILE A 43 5.48 5.60 4.76
CA ILE A 43 4.31 6.37 4.34
C ILE A 43 4.54 7.84 4.67
N HIS A 44 4.37 8.69 3.67
CA HIS A 44 4.52 10.14 3.79
C HIS A 44 3.35 10.87 3.14
N MET A 45 3.20 12.13 3.49
CA MET A 45 2.17 13.02 2.96
C MET A 45 2.83 14.21 2.28
N LEU A 46 2.44 14.48 1.04
CA LEU A 46 2.88 15.62 0.26
C LEU A 46 1.63 16.29 -0.33
N ASP A 47 1.42 17.57 -0.03
CA ASP A 47 0.29 18.36 -0.55
C ASP A 47 -1.10 17.71 -0.34
N GLY A 48 -1.28 17.04 0.80
CA GLY A 48 -2.52 16.34 1.15
C GLY A 48 -2.70 14.97 0.48
N ILE A 49 -1.73 14.53 -0.33
CA ILE A 49 -1.70 13.22 -0.97
C ILE A 49 -0.79 12.29 -0.19
N PHE A 50 -1.23 11.06 0.02
CA PHE A 50 -0.45 10.04 0.70
C PHE A 50 0.29 9.15 -0.28
N PHE A 51 1.53 8.83 0.09
CA PHE A 51 2.38 7.96 -0.69
C PHE A 51 2.98 6.87 0.19
N MET A 52 3.04 5.66 -0.34
CA MET A 52 3.81 4.55 0.20
C MET A 52 5.06 4.36 -0.65
N GLN A 53 6.23 4.52 -0.04
CA GLN A 53 7.51 4.16 -0.64
C GLN A 53 7.93 2.77 -0.14
N ALA A 54 8.07 1.82 -1.05
CA ALA A 54 8.73 0.55 -0.81
C ALA A 54 10.24 0.68 -1.01
N TYR A 55 11.03 0.05 -0.14
CA TYR A 55 12.50 0.09 -0.21
C TYR A 55 13.05 -0.88 -1.27
N LYS A 56 12.16 -1.65 -1.91
CA LYS A 56 12.43 -2.50 -3.07
C LYS A 56 11.31 -2.29 -4.08
N GLN A 57 11.62 -2.37 -5.37
CA GLN A 57 10.59 -2.35 -6.41
C GLN A 57 9.65 -3.54 -6.29
N ILE A 58 8.36 -3.26 -6.43
CA ILE A 58 7.25 -4.21 -6.49
C ILE A 58 6.54 -3.94 -7.82
N ALA A 59 6.47 -4.95 -8.69
CA ALA A 59 5.84 -4.84 -10.01
C ALA A 59 6.28 -3.60 -10.83
N ASN A 60 7.59 -3.28 -10.79
CA ASN A 60 8.28 -2.17 -11.48
C ASN A 60 8.20 -0.78 -10.83
N GLU A 61 7.51 -0.64 -9.70
CA GLU A 61 7.42 0.63 -9.00
C GLU A 61 7.81 0.51 -7.53
N SER A 62 8.32 1.60 -6.95
CA SER A 62 8.67 1.66 -5.54
C SER A 62 7.89 2.74 -4.80
N LEU A 63 7.16 3.60 -5.51
CA LEU A 63 6.40 4.70 -4.94
C LEU A 63 4.96 4.59 -5.40
N PHE A 64 4.04 4.49 -4.45
CA PHE A 64 2.63 4.27 -4.73
C PHE A 64 1.81 5.38 -4.11
N ARG A 65 0.93 6.02 -4.88
CA ARG A 65 -0.08 6.90 -4.29
C ARG A 65 -1.15 6.04 -3.63
N LEU A 66 -1.51 6.41 -2.41
CA LEU A 66 -2.53 5.75 -1.61
C LEU A 66 -3.85 6.52 -1.69
N GLU A 67 -4.92 5.83 -2.05
CA GLU A 67 -6.28 6.32 -1.84
C GLU A 67 -7.04 5.30 -1.00
N MET A 68 -7.68 5.78 0.06
CA MET A 68 -8.42 4.92 1.00
C MET A 68 -9.82 5.47 1.19
N ASN A 69 -10.84 4.67 0.90
CA ASN A 69 -12.24 4.92 1.28
C ASN A 69 -12.64 3.91 2.37
N GLU A 70 -13.87 3.90 2.89
CA GLU A 70 -14.26 3.04 4.04
C GLU A 70 -14.06 1.54 3.82
N GLU A 71 -14.16 1.08 2.57
CA GLU A 71 -14.16 -0.35 2.22
C GLU A 71 -12.85 -0.83 1.60
N ASN A 72 -12.15 0.03 0.86
CA ASN A 72 -11.05 -0.37 0.00
C ASN A 72 -9.82 0.51 0.16
N ILE A 73 -8.65 -0.07 -0.13
CA ILE A 73 -7.38 0.64 -0.27
C ILE A 73 -6.89 0.46 -1.70
N ARG A 74 -6.60 1.56 -2.38
CA ARG A 74 -6.09 1.57 -3.75
C ARG A 74 -4.67 2.12 -3.80
N PHE A 75 -3.84 1.43 -4.57
CA PHE A 75 -2.47 1.83 -4.86
C PHE A 75 -2.43 2.23 -6.33
N TYR A 76 -2.02 3.47 -6.59
CA TYR A 76 -1.80 4.00 -7.93
C TYR A 76 -0.31 4.16 -8.17
N SER A 77 0.08 4.11 -9.44
CA SER A 77 1.42 4.58 -9.84
C SER A 77 1.62 6.03 -9.37
N ALA A 78 2.85 6.38 -8.99
CA ALA A 78 3.18 7.77 -8.68
C ALA A 78 3.31 8.62 -9.96
N ILE A 79 3.56 7.98 -11.10
CA ILE A 79 3.88 8.65 -12.37
C ILE A 79 2.61 8.86 -13.22
N ASN A 80 1.64 7.97 -13.11
CA ASN A 80 0.40 8.05 -13.87
C ASN A 80 -0.82 7.69 -13.00
N ASN A 81 -2.02 8.10 -13.42
CA ASN A 81 -3.25 7.82 -12.68
C ASN A 81 -3.78 6.39 -12.91
N VAL A 82 -2.89 5.42 -13.15
CA VAL A 82 -3.29 4.02 -13.36
C VAL A 82 -3.33 3.32 -12.00
N PRO A 83 -4.47 2.70 -11.63
CA PRO A 83 -4.53 1.86 -10.44
C PRO A 83 -3.70 0.60 -10.68
N LEU A 84 -2.82 0.30 -9.74
CA LEU A 84 -1.99 -0.91 -9.74
C LEU A 84 -2.68 -2.01 -8.95
N TRP A 85 -3.16 -1.70 -7.73
CA TRP A 85 -3.80 -2.67 -6.84
C TRP A 85 -5.00 -2.10 -6.13
N GLU A 86 -5.99 -2.95 -5.90
CA GLU A 86 -7.11 -2.69 -4.99
C GLU A 86 -7.19 -3.81 -3.95
N LEU A 87 -7.18 -3.41 -2.68
CA LEU A 87 -7.21 -4.27 -1.51
C LEU A 87 -8.55 -4.14 -0.78
N GLU A 88 -9.15 -5.28 -0.44
CA GLU A 88 -10.34 -5.43 0.42
C GLU A 88 -9.98 -5.91 1.84
#